data_AF-A0A9E3UUP9-F1
#
_entry.id   AF-A0A9E3UUP9-F1
#
_cell.length_a   1.000
_cell.length_b   1.000
_cell.length_c   1.000
_cell.angle_alpha   90.00
_cell.angle_beta   90.00
_cell.angle_gamma   90.00
#
_symmetry.space_group_name_H-M   'P 1'
#
loop_
_entity.id
_entity.type
_entity.pdbx_description
1 polymer ?
#
loop_
_entity_poly.entity_id
_entity_poly.type
_entity_poly.pdbx_seq_one_letter_code
_entity_poly.pdbx_strand_id
1 'polypeptide(L)'
;MATGATIPALARAYAGLVVVELALKEALKHGHRVQNLRHDVPEMLQRLGKLHPNCRAALNQHRSDLANKLSALHAQEVTNTPGFVRHTAYPDLRYLRHSQDWKTSASTDRELDTLRACVDRIRHFLRNNVRLPEPI
;
A
#
# COMPACT_ATOMS: atom_id res chain seq x y z
N MET A 1 27.58 -22.55 -2.21
CA MET A 1 26.90 -21.79 -1.13
C MET A 1 25.88 -20.88 -1.79
N ALA A 2 24.59 -21.20 -1.68
CA ALA A 2 23.54 -20.32 -2.21
C ALA A 2 23.42 -19.12 -1.26
N THR A 3 23.81 -17.93 -1.73
CA THR A 3 23.45 -16.69 -1.06
C THR A 3 21.93 -16.63 -1.06
N GLY A 4 21.28 -16.87 0.09
CA GLY A 4 19.84 -16.79 0.21
C GLY A 4 19.39 -15.43 -0.29
N ALA A 5 18.74 -15.40 -1.46
CA ALA A 5 18.42 -14.17 -2.14
C ALA A 5 17.48 -13.35 -1.25
N THR A 6 18.00 -12.26 -0.68
CA THR A 6 17.19 -11.33 0.11
C THR A 6 16.13 -10.73 -0.81
N ILE A 7 14.85 -10.93 -0.46
CA ILE A 7 13.73 -10.38 -1.24
C ILE A 7 13.89 -8.86 -1.32
N PRO A 8 13.87 -8.26 -2.54
CA PRO A 8 14.03 -6.82 -2.71
C PRO A 8 13.06 -6.00 -1.85
N ALA A 9 13.48 -4.83 -1.38
CA ALA A 9 12.64 -3.94 -0.55
C ALA A 9 11.29 -3.63 -1.23
N LEU A 10 11.32 -3.39 -2.55
CA LEU A 10 10.14 -3.16 -3.37
C LEU A 10 9.16 -4.34 -3.30
N ALA A 11 9.64 -5.57 -3.50
CA ALA A 11 8.80 -6.76 -3.48
C ALA A 11 8.14 -6.98 -2.12
N ARG A 12 8.84 -6.70 -1.01
CA ARG A 12 8.29 -6.77 0.35
C ARG A 12 7.19 -5.73 0.59
N ALA A 13 7.44 -4.46 0.23
CA ALA A 13 6.47 -3.39 0.36
C ALA A 13 5.22 -3.65 -0.51
N TYR A 14 5.45 -4.06 -1.76
CA TYR A 14 4.39 -4.40 -2.71
C TYR A 14 3.52 -5.56 -2.22
N ALA A 15 4.14 -6.66 -1.75
CA ALA A 15 3.41 -7.80 -1.21
C ALA A 15 2.59 -7.41 0.03
N GLY A 16 3.13 -6.56 0.90
CA GLY A 16 2.38 -6.04 2.05
C GLY A 16 1.14 -5.24 1.63
N LEU A 17 1.25 -4.40 0.61
CA LEU A 17 0.11 -3.64 0.05
C LEU A 17 -0.97 -4.57 -0.51
N VAL A 18 -0.57 -5.62 -1.23
CA VAL A 18 -1.49 -6.65 -1.73
C VAL A 18 -2.23 -7.33 -0.57
N VAL A 19 -1.51 -7.72 0.49
CA VAL A 19 -2.13 -8.34 1.68
C VAL A 19 -3.15 -7.40 2.34
N VAL A 20 -2.79 -6.13 2.53
CA VAL A 20 -3.71 -5.12 3.09
C VAL A 20 -4.91 -4.91 2.16
N GLU A 21 -4.71 -4.81 0.86
CA GLU A 21 -5.79 -4.69 -0.12
C GLU A 21 -6.77 -5.87 0.00
N LEU A 22 -6.28 -7.10 0.01
CA LEU A 22 -7.12 -8.29 0.10
C LEU A 22 -7.92 -8.32 1.41
N ALA A 23 -7.29 -8.00 2.53
CA ALA A 23 -7.94 -7.90 3.83
C ALA A 23 -9.05 -6.83 3.84
N LEU A 24 -8.77 -5.66 3.28
CA LEU A 24 -9.75 -4.58 3.18
C LEU A 24 -10.92 -4.94 2.25
N LYS A 25 -10.62 -5.54 1.09
CA LYS A 25 -11.65 -6.04 0.16
C LYS A 25 -12.57 -7.02 0.86
N GLU A 26 -12.00 -7.94 1.62
CA GLU A 26 -12.78 -8.93 2.36
C GLU A 26 -13.65 -8.27 3.43
N ALA A 27 -13.08 -7.38 4.26
CA ALA A 27 -13.83 -6.63 5.28
C ALA A 27 -14.98 -5.79 4.68
N LEU A 28 -14.77 -5.21 3.50
CA LEU A 28 -15.76 -4.36 2.82
C LEU A 28 -16.85 -5.16 2.10
N LYS A 29 -16.57 -6.38 1.63
CA LYS A 29 -17.57 -7.26 0.97
C LYS A 29 -18.74 -7.60 1.90
N HIS A 30 -18.47 -7.80 3.20
CA HIS A 30 -19.49 -8.11 4.21
C HIS A 30 -20.44 -6.92 4.49
N GLY A 31 -20.06 -5.71 4.06
CA GLY A 31 -20.77 -4.46 4.34
C GLY A 31 -21.54 -3.84 3.17
N HIS A 32 -21.92 -4.60 2.13
CA HIS A 32 -22.70 -4.25 0.92
C HIS A 32 -21.93 -4.37 -0.41
N ARG A 33 -22.68 -4.58 -1.51
CA ARG A 33 -22.24 -4.78 -2.92
C ARG A 33 -21.09 -3.83 -3.33
N VAL A 34 -19.84 -4.24 -3.14
CA VAL A 34 -18.71 -3.52 -3.71
C VAL A 34 -18.24 -4.17 -5.00
N GLN A 35 -19.09 -4.05 -6.03
CA GLN A 35 -18.62 -4.22 -7.40
C GLN A 35 -17.68 -3.03 -7.68
N ASN A 36 -16.43 -3.31 -8.05
CA ASN A 36 -15.38 -2.33 -8.39
C ASN A 36 -14.62 -1.67 -7.21
N LEU A 37 -14.13 -2.45 -6.23
CA LEU A 37 -13.00 -1.99 -5.41
C LEU A 37 -11.74 -1.94 -6.28
N ARG A 38 -11.40 -0.73 -6.75
CA ARG A 38 -10.11 -0.40 -7.37
C ARG A 38 -8.95 -0.75 -6.43
N HIS A 39 -7.72 -0.73 -6.93
CA HIS A 39 -6.49 -0.90 -6.13
C HIS A 39 -6.17 0.32 -5.24
N ASP A 40 -7.20 1.04 -4.80
CA ASP A 40 -7.10 2.27 -4.01
C ASP A 40 -7.22 1.95 -2.51
N VAL A 41 -6.10 1.55 -1.92
CA VAL A 41 -6.01 1.23 -0.48
C VAL A 41 -6.39 2.43 0.40
N PRO A 42 -5.94 3.67 0.13
CA PRO A 42 -6.41 4.86 0.84
C PRO A 42 -7.94 5.01 0.87
N GLU A 43 -8.62 4.83 -0.27
CA GLU A 43 -10.08 4.89 -0.34
C GLU A 43 -10.73 3.76 0.46
N MET A 44 -10.20 2.53 0.37
CA MET A 44 -10.71 1.39 1.14
C MET A 44 -10.62 1.62 2.66
N LEU A 45 -9.53 2.22 3.15
CA LEU A 45 -9.39 2.61 4.56
C LEU A 45 -10.45 3.64 4.98
N GLN A 46 -10.72 4.65 4.13
CA GLN A 46 -11.78 5.63 4.40
C GLN A 46 -13.16 4.98 4.48
N ARG A 47 -13.47 4.08 3.53
CA ARG A 47 -14.74 3.35 3.48
C ARG A 47 -14.90 2.47 4.72
N LEU A 48 -13.85 1.76 5.11
CA LEU A 48 -13.85 0.96 6.34
C LEU A 48 -14.10 1.83 7.58
N GLY A 49 -13.55 3.04 7.63
CA GLY A 49 -13.81 3.99 8.71
C GLY A 49 -15.26 4.46 8.81
N LYS A 50 -16.05 4.36 7.74
CA LYS A 50 -17.51 4.58 7.79
C LYS A 50 -18.25 3.40 8.43
N LEU A 51 -17.76 2.17 8.23
CA LEU A 51 -18.31 0.94 8.82
C LEU A 51 -17.88 0.75 10.28
N HIS A 52 -16.72 1.27 10.67
CA HIS A 52 -16.18 1.18 12.03
C HIS A 52 -15.93 2.58 12.63
N PRO A 53 -17.00 3.29 13.09
CA PRO A 53 -16.88 4.65 13.63
C PRO A 53 -15.85 4.79 14.75
N ASN A 54 -15.74 3.79 15.63
CA ASN A 54 -14.80 3.77 16.76
C ASN A 54 -13.32 3.78 16.31
N CYS A 55 -13.05 3.31 15.09
CA CYS A 55 -11.71 3.24 14.50
C CYS A 55 -11.47 4.32 13.44
N ARG A 56 -12.47 5.17 13.16
CA ARG A 56 -12.48 6.08 12.00
C ARG A 56 -11.30 7.05 11.99
N ALA A 57 -10.95 7.61 13.14
CA ALA A 57 -9.84 8.54 13.26
C ALA A 57 -8.50 7.88 12.90
N ALA A 58 -8.23 6.70 13.46
CA ALA A 58 -7.02 5.93 13.17
C ALA A 58 -6.95 5.49 11.69
N LEU A 59 -8.08 5.05 11.12
CA LEU A 59 -8.16 4.67 9.71
C LEU A 59 -7.90 5.85 8.77
N ASN A 60 -8.41 7.04 9.10
CA ASN A 60 -8.11 8.27 8.35
C ASN A 60 -6.63 8.67 8.46
N GLN A 61 -6.02 8.51 9.63
CA GLN A 61 -4.59 8.75 9.80
C GLN A 61 -3.77 7.80 8.93
N HIS A 62 -4.07 6.50 9.00
CA HIS A 62 -3.43 5.49 8.16
C HIS A 62 -3.60 5.75 6.67
N ARG A 63 -4.78 6.19 6.24
CA ARG A 63 -5.04 6.63 4.87
C ARG A 63 -4.09 7.75 4.46
N SER A 64 -4.03 8.83 5.24
CA SER A 64 -3.20 10.01 4.92
C SER A 64 -1.72 9.64 4.90
N ASP A 65 -1.25 8.87 5.88
CA ASP A 65 0.13 8.41 5.95
C ASP A 65 0.49 7.57 4.72
N LEU A 66 -0.36 6.61 4.36
CA LEU A 66 -0.13 5.76 3.20
C LEU A 66 -0.12 6.56 1.90
N ALA A 67 -1.09 7.45 1.70
CA ALA A 67 -1.17 8.28 0.50
C ALA A 67 0.08 9.15 0.33
N ASN A 68 0.53 9.79 1.41
CA ASN A 68 1.75 10.59 1.41
C ASN A 68 3.00 9.76 1.09
N LYS A 69 3.08 8.53 1.60
CA LYS A 69 4.23 7.65 1.35
C LYS A 69 4.24 7.08 -0.05
N LEU A 70 3.09 6.75 -0.62
CA LEU A 70 2.98 6.36 -2.02
C LEU A 70 3.36 7.52 -2.93
N SER A 71 2.79 8.70 -2.74
CA SER A 71 3.06 9.87 -3.59
C SER A 71 4.45 10.46 -3.44
N ALA A 72 5.26 10.03 -2.45
CA ALA A 72 6.67 10.37 -2.37
C ALA A 72 7.55 9.50 -3.29
N LEU A 73 7.06 8.34 -3.73
CA LEU A 73 7.80 7.44 -4.59
C LEU A 73 7.68 7.84 -6.07
N HIS A 74 8.68 7.45 -6.84
CA HIS A 74 8.81 7.74 -8.25
C HIS A 74 8.75 6.45 -9.06
N ALA A 75 8.01 6.47 -10.16
CA ALA A 75 7.87 5.36 -11.10
C ALA A 75 7.90 5.88 -12.54
N GLN A 76 8.09 4.95 -13.48
CA GLN A 76 8.06 5.24 -14.91
C GLN A 76 6.64 5.43 -15.41
N GLU A 77 6.39 6.62 -15.95
CA GLU A 77 5.16 6.92 -16.66
C GLU A 77 5.16 6.32 -18.07
N VAL A 78 3.99 6.31 -18.71
CA VAL A 78 3.81 5.80 -20.09
C VAL A 78 4.71 6.54 -21.09
N THR A 79 5.00 7.81 -20.83
CA THR A 79 5.91 8.68 -21.58
C THR A 79 7.40 8.38 -21.35
N ASN A 80 7.73 7.33 -20.58
CA ASN A 80 9.09 6.94 -20.22
C ASN A 80 9.83 8.01 -19.39
N THR A 81 9.08 8.90 -18.74
CA THR A 81 9.60 9.94 -17.84
C THR A 81 9.41 9.53 -16.38
N PRO A 82 10.25 10.03 -15.45
CA PRO A 82 9.98 9.94 -14.03
C PRO A 82 8.70 10.67 -13.67
N GLY A 83 7.81 9.99 -12.95
CA GLY A 83 6.60 10.57 -12.39
C GLY A 83 6.33 10.04 -10.99
N PHE A 84 5.47 10.73 -10.25
CA PHE A 84 5.09 10.29 -8.91
C PHE A 84 4.14 9.10 -8.97
N VAL A 85 4.29 8.16 -8.05
CA VAL A 85 3.34 7.07 -7.87
C VAL A 85 2.01 7.65 -7.42
N ARG A 86 0.94 7.31 -8.15
CA ARG A 86 -0.41 7.71 -7.77
C ARG A 86 -0.81 6.96 -6.51
N HIS A 87 -1.18 7.68 -5.45
CA HIS A 87 -1.63 7.06 -4.19
C HIS A 87 -2.87 6.18 -4.36
N THR A 88 -3.68 6.46 -5.37
CA THR A 88 -4.89 5.70 -5.72
C THR A 88 -4.60 4.41 -6.50
N ALA A 89 -3.36 4.19 -6.93
CA ALA A 89 -2.95 3.06 -7.77
C ALA A 89 -1.55 2.56 -7.39
N TYR A 90 -1.44 1.94 -6.21
CA TYR A 90 -0.19 1.31 -5.79
C TYR A 90 0.38 0.26 -6.76
N PRO A 91 -0.38 -0.40 -7.67
CA PRO A 91 0.22 -1.27 -8.70
C PRO A 91 1.25 -0.59 -9.59
N ASP A 92 1.21 0.75 -9.71
CA ASP A 92 2.21 1.54 -10.45
C ASP A 92 3.64 1.35 -9.90
N LEU A 93 3.78 0.89 -8.64
CA LEU A 93 5.07 0.53 -8.04
C LEU A 93 5.84 -0.56 -8.81
N ARG A 94 5.17 -1.34 -9.67
CA ARG A 94 5.85 -2.30 -10.57
C ARG A 94 6.80 -1.61 -11.55
N TYR A 95 6.57 -0.33 -11.83
CA TYR A 95 7.39 0.49 -12.71
C TYR A 95 8.36 1.39 -11.94
N LEU A 96 8.55 1.12 -10.64
CA LEU A 96 9.54 1.83 -9.83
C LEU A 96 10.94 1.49 -10.37
N ARG A 97 11.69 2.54 -10.66
CA ARG A 97 13.04 2.48 -11.19
C ARG A 97 14.05 2.69 -10.07
N HIS A 98 15.16 1.96 -10.12
CA HIS A 98 16.21 2.07 -9.11
C HIS A 98 17.01 3.36 -9.32
N SER A 99 17.77 3.80 -8.30
CA SER A 99 18.65 4.98 -8.38
C SER A 99 19.72 4.93 -9.46
N GLN A 100 19.96 3.74 -10.03
CA GLN A 100 20.87 3.55 -11.15
C GLN A 100 20.20 3.84 -12.50
N ASP A 101 18.87 3.71 -12.59
CA ASP A 101 18.11 3.98 -13.82
C ASP A 101 17.93 5.50 -14.01
N TRP A 102 17.73 6.25 -12.92
CA TRP A 102 17.59 7.72 -12.94
C TRP A 102 18.43 8.39 -11.85
N LYS A 103 19.32 9.30 -12.27
CA LYS A 103 20.25 10.01 -11.36
C LYS A 103 19.58 10.96 -10.37
N THR A 104 18.40 11.50 -10.66
CA THR A 104 17.80 12.62 -9.89
C THR A 104 16.35 12.42 -9.48
N SER A 105 15.72 11.27 -9.76
CA SER A 105 14.28 11.07 -9.55
C SER A 105 13.92 9.61 -9.27
N ALA A 106 14.81 8.88 -8.61
CA ALA A 106 14.58 7.49 -8.24
C ALA A 106 14.24 7.36 -6.77
N SER A 107 13.39 6.39 -6.47
CA SER A 107 13.12 6.02 -5.08
C SER A 107 14.27 5.21 -4.50
N THR A 108 14.54 5.46 -3.24
CA THR A 108 15.58 4.79 -2.45
C THR A 108 15.00 3.60 -1.68
N ASP A 109 15.84 2.64 -1.33
CA ASP A 109 15.45 1.53 -0.45
C ASP A 109 14.91 2.02 0.89
N ARG A 110 15.42 3.16 1.40
CA ARG A 110 14.93 3.78 2.63
C ARG A 110 13.47 4.24 2.51
N GLU A 111 13.08 4.80 1.37
CA GLU A 111 11.69 5.21 1.13
C GLU A 111 10.77 3.99 1.03
N LEU A 112 11.24 2.92 0.40
CA LEU A 112 10.53 1.63 0.34
C LEU A 112 10.37 0.98 1.72
N ASP A 113 11.42 1.02 2.56
CA ASP A 113 11.34 0.54 3.94
C ASP A 113 10.39 1.39 4.79
N THR A 114 10.33 2.71 4.54
CA THR A 114 9.38 3.60 5.21
C THR A 114 7.93 3.29 4.81
N LEU A 115 7.70 3.02 3.52
CA LEU A 115 6.40 2.54 3.02
C LEU A 115 6.06 1.19 3.66
N ARG A 116 6.99 0.24 3.69
CA ARG A 116 6.79 -1.06 4.32
C ARG A 116 6.42 -0.93 5.79
N ALA A 117 7.12 -0.10 6.56
CA ALA A 117 6.77 0.15 7.96
C ALA A 117 5.37 0.74 8.13
N CYS A 118 4.94 1.62 7.21
CA CYS A 118 3.56 2.12 7.17
C CYS A 118 2.56 0.99 6.93
N VAL A 119 2.82 0.13 5.95
CA VAL A 119 1.98 -1.03 5.61
C VAL A 119 1.90 -2.03 6.77
N ASP A 120 3.02 -2.32 7.44
CA ASP A 120 3.05 -3.23 8.61
C ASP A 120 2.22 -2.67 9.77
N ARG A 121 2.27 -1.34 10.01
CA ARG A 121 1.39 -0.69 11.00
C ARG A 121 -0.09 -0.84 10.63
N ILE A 122 -0.45 -0.62 9.38
CA ILE A 122 -1.83 -0.78 8.90
C ILE A 122 -2.29 -2.23 9.10
N ARG A 123 -1.46 -3.20 8.69
CA ARG A 123 -1.76 -4.62 8.84
C ARG A 123 -1.96 -5.01 10.31
N HIS A 124 -1.08 -4.55 11.19
CA HIS A 124 -1.21 -4.78 12.63
C HIS A 124 -2.49 -4.15 13.20
N PHE A 125 -2.79 -2.92 12.80
CA PHE A 125 -4.02 -2.23 13.20
C PHE A 125 -5.27 -3.00 12.77
N LEU A 126 -5.34 -3.39 11.49
CA LEU A 126 -6.48 -4.13 10.95
C LEU A 126 -6.65 -5.46 11.68
N ARG A 127 -5.59 -6.22 11.92
CA ARG A 127 -5.66 -7.51 12.63
C ARG A 127 -6.26 -7.39 14.05
N ASN A 128 -5.91 -6.33 14.77
CA ASN A 128 -6.27 -6.21 16.18
C ASN A 128 -7.57 -5.44 16.43
N ASN A 129 -7.97 -4.56 15.51
CA ASN A 129 -9.08 -3.63 15.73
C ASN A 129 -10.24 -3.84 14.75
N VAL A 130 -10.01 -4.55 13.65
CA VAL A 130 -11.02 -4.89 12.66
C VAL A 130 -11.13 -6.41 12.66
N ARG A 131 -12.33 -6.94 12.93
CA ARG A 131 -12.56 -8.38 12.77
C ARG A 131 -12.47 -8.73 11.29
N LEU A 132 -11.28 -9.11 10.86
CA LEU A 132 -11.06 -9.76 9.57
C LEU A 132 -11.45 -11.24 9.74
N PRO A 133 -12.15 -11.85 8.76
CA PRO A 133 -12.28 -13.31 8.76
C PRO A 133 -10.87 -13.91 8.73
N GLU A 134 -10.62 -14.93 9.56
CA GLU A 134 -9.31 -15.58 9.64
C GLU A 134 -8.87 -16.11 8.27
N PRO A 135 -7.57 -16.08 7.95
CA PRO A 135 -7.08 -16.72 6.73
C PRO A 135 -7.29 -18.23 6.83
N ILE A 136 -7.98 -18.80 5.84
CA ILE A 136 -8.07 -20.25 5.58
C ILE A 136 -6.71 -20.76 5.11
#